data_AF-A0A1I3L460-F1
#
_entry.id   AF-A0A1I3L460-F1
#
_cell.length_a   1.000
_cell.length_b   1.000
_cell.length_c   1.000
_cell.angle_alpha   90.00
_cell.angle_beta   90.00
_cell.angle_gamma   90.00
#
_symmetry.space_group_name_H-M   'P 1'
#
loop_
_entity.id
_entity.type
_entity.pdbx_description
1 polymer ?
#
loop_
_entity_poly.entity_id
_entity_poly.type
_entity_poly.pdbx_seq_one_letter_code
_entity_poly.pdbx_strand_id
1 'polypeptide(L)'
;MEITCYRDTEIKRESHFLPASTYNLARQLLTRCADNYLFVPIRSMQYLAILDKEEFIFIDGERKCWIDIAWQNFHSQDRTNLSQPVAYEVVYYGENQADIMLRLQKEFPKALQLLADKQVPKTPARVIKFPVAQS
;
A
#
# COMPACT_ATOMS: atom_id res chain seq x y z
N MET A 1 14.31 11.99 -1.15
CA MET A 1 15.23 10.84 -1.30
C MET A 1 14.86 10.18 -2.62
N GLU A 2 15.78 10.11 -3.58
CA GLU A 2 15.55 9.35 -4.82
C GLU A 2 15.92 7.89 -4.58
N ILE A 3 14.99 6.96 -4.87
CA ILE A 3 15.25 5.53 -4.87
C ILE A 3 14.81 5.01 -6.24
N THR A 4 15.75 4.46 -7.00
CA THR A 4 15.46 3.74 -8.24
C THR A 4 15.21 2.28 -7.89
N CYS A 5 14.02 1.77 -8.24
CA CYS A 5 13.67 0.37 -8.10
C CYS A 5 13.67 -0.31 -9.47
N TYR A 6 14.11 -1.57 -9.50
CA TYR A 6 14.20 -2.39 -10.71
C TYR A 6 13.18 -3.52 -10.64
N ARG A 7 12.59 -3.83 -11.79
CA ARG A 7 11.68 -4.97 -11.96
C ARG A 7 12.40 -6.03 -12.78
N ASP A 8 12.27 -7.28 -12.36
CA ASP A 8 12.64 -8.40 -13.20
C ASP A 8 11.51 -8.74 -14.18
N THR A 9 11.68 -9.82 -14.93
CA THR A 9 10.64 -10.38 -15.79
C THR A 9 9.48 -10.86 -14.93
N GLU A 10 8.26 -10.49 -15.31
CA GLU A 10 7.04 -10.99 -14.67
C GLU A 10 6.97 -12.51 -14.82
N ILE A 11 6.93 -13.22 -13.70
CA ILE A 11 6.82 -14.68 -13.66
C ILE A 11 5.35 -15.09 -13.57
N LYS A 12 4.56 -14.34 -12.79
CA LYS A 12 3.16 -14.67 -12.51
C LYS A 12 2.37 -13.42 -12.16
N ARG A 13 1.08 -13.43 -12.53
CA ARG A 13 0.08 -12.46 -12.10
C ARG A 13 -1.18 -13.15 -11.60
N GLU A 14 -1.75 -12.67 -10.50
CA GLU A 14 -2.97 -13.20 -9.89
C GLU A 14 -3.89 -12.07 -9.42
N SER A 15 -5.19 -12.34 -9.35
CA SER A 15 -6.16 -11.40 -8.77
C SER A 15 -6.35 -11.68 -7.28
N HIS A 16 -6.29 -10.64 -6.47
CA HIS A 16 -6.46 -10.70 -5.01
C HIS A 16 -7.41 -9.61 -4.51
N PHE A 17 -7.81 -9.73 -3.25
CA PHE A 17 -8.60 -8.73 -2.54
C PHE A 17 -7.83 -8.20 -1.34
N LEU A 18 -7.75 -6.87 -1.22
CA LEU A 18 -7.14 -6.21 -0.08
C LEU A 18 -8.26 -5.72 0.85
N PRO A 19 -8.21 -6.03 2.16
CA PRO A 19 -9.19 -5.53 3.10
C PRO A 19 -9.28 -4.00 3.05
N ALA A 20 -10.51 -3.49 3.09
CA ALA A 20 -10.78 -2.08 2.94
C ALA A 20 -10.04 -1.22 3.97
N SER A 21 -9.96 -1.70 5.21
CA SER A 21 -9.23 -1.04 6.30
C SER A 21 -7.76 -0.81 5.95
N THR A 22 -7.10 -1.83 5.36
CA THR A 22 -5.69 -1.76 4.97
C THR A 22 -5.50 -0.80 3.80
N TYR A 23 -6.32 -0.93 2.75
CA TYR A 23 -6.23 -0.06 1.58
C TYR A 23 -6.50 1.40 1.94
N ASN A 24 -7.59 1.67 2.67
CA ASN A 24 -7.98 3.02 3.05
C ASN A 24 -6.92 3.66 3.96
N LEU A 25 -6.32 2.91 4.90
CA LEU A 25 -5.25 3.41 5.77
C LEU A 25 -3.99 3.76 4.96
N ALA A 26 -3.58 2.89 4.04
CA ALA A 26 -2.46 3.16 3.13
C ALA A 26 -2.68 4.44 2.33
N ARG A 27 -3.87 4.62 1.75
CA ARG A 27 -4.23 5.82 0.98
C ARG A 27 -4.27 7.07 1.86
N GLN A 28 -4.80 6.97 3.07
CA GLN A 28 -4.84 8.09 4.00
C GLN A 28 -3.44 8.53 4.45
N LEU A 29 -2.51 7.60 4.64
CA LEU A 29 -1.12 7.94 4.97
C LEU A 29 -0.43 8.56 3.76
N LEU A 30 -0.66 8.02 2.56
CA LEU A 30 -0.08 8.54 1.32
C LEU A 30 -0.50 9.98 1.04
N THR A 31 -1.77 10.35 1.27
CA THR A 31 -2.25 11.73 1.04
C THR A 31 -1.63 12.77 1.98
N ARG A 32 -0.98 12.34 3.06
CA ARG A 32 -0.24 13.22 3.98
C ARG A 32 1.21 13.45 3.54
N CYS A 33 1.71 12.68 2.57
CA CYS A 33 3.08 12.79 2.08
C CYS A 33 3.17 13.85 0.96
N ALA A 34 4.17 14.72 1.04
CA ALA A 34 4.40 15.78 0.03
C ALA A 34 4.84 15.20 -1.32
N ASP A 35 5.64 14.12 -1.29
CA ASP A 35 6.32 13.59 -2.47
C ASP A 35 5.49 12.57 -3.26
N ASN A 36 4.19 12.39 -2.98
CA ASN A 36 3.31 11.37 -3.59
C ASN A 36 3.74 9.89 -3.40
N TYR A 37 4.80 9.63 -2.63
CA TYR A 37 5.25 8.29 -2.26
C TYR A 37 5.26 8.13 -0.73
N LEU A 38 5.02 6.91 -0.26
CA LEU A 38 5.10 6.54 1.14
C LEU A 38 6.02 5.32 1.34
N PHE A 39 6.96 5.45 2.25
CA PHE A 39 7.87 4.37 2.66
C PHE A 39 7.36 3.71 3.94
N VAL A 40 7.12 2.40 3.88
CA VAL A 40 6.60 1.62 5.00
C VAL A 40 7.54 0.45 5.30
N PRO A 41 8.44 0.58 6.29
CA PRO A 41 9.32 -0.51 6.69
C PRO A 41 8.54 -1.63 7.38
N ILE A 42 8.60 -2.86 6.84
CA ILE A 42 8.01 -4.07 7.41
C ILE A 42 9.12 -4.84 8.15
N ARG A 43 9.46 -4.35 9.34
CA ARG A 43 10.64 -4.82 10.11
C ARG A 43 10.63 -6.31 10.43
N SER A 44 9.45 -6.91 10.64
CA SER A 44 9.30 -8.35 10.92
C SER A 44 9.67 -9.24 9.73
N MET A 45 9.77 -8.67 8.52
CA MET A 45 10.16 -9.36 7.30
C MET A 45 11.51 -8.88 6.74
N GLN A 46 12.06 -7.78 7.25
CA GLN A 46 13.15 -7.03 6.61
C GLN A 46 12.79 -6.47 5.23
N TYR A 47 11.50 -6.23 4.99
CA TYR A 47 11.00 -5.66 3.73
C TYR A 47 10.78 -4.15 3.83
N LEU A 48 10.84 -3.48 2.69
CA LEU A 48 10.36 -2.13 2.50
C LEU A 48 9.19 -2.16 1.51
N ALA A 49 8.03 -1.67 1.94
CA ALA A 49 6.95 -1.34 1.03
C ALA A 49 7.08 0.13 0.59
N ILE A 50 7.00 0.38 -0.70
CA ILE A 50 6.93 1.72 -1.29
C ILE A 50 5.58 1.83 -1.97
N LEU A 51 4.80 2.82 -1.56
CA LEU A 51 3.42 2.98 -2.01
C LEU A 51 3.32 4.28 -2.78
N ASP A 52 2.62 4.24 -3.91
CA ASP A 52 2.18 5.43 -4.62
C ASP A 52 0.69 5.34 -4.99
N LYS A 53 0.27 6.21 -5.92
CA LYS A 53 -1.12 6.29 -6.34
C LYS A 53 -1.54 5.09 -7.19
N GLU A 54 -0.62 4.42 -7.86
CA GLU A 54 -0.89 3.39 -8.86
C GLU A 54 -0.62 1.99 -8.29
N GLU A 55 0.44 1.82 -7.50
CA GLU A 55 0.90 0.52 -7.04
C GLU A 55 1.53 0.55 -5.64
N PHE A 56 1.59 -0.63 -5.02
CA PHE A 56 2.41 -0.89 -3.84
C PHE A 56 3.49 -1.91 -4.22
N ILE A 57 4.76 -1.52 -4.13
CA ILE A 57 5.90 -2.40 -4.41
C ILE A 57 6.56 -2.85 -3.11
N PHE A 58 7.01 -4.10 -3.08
CA PHE A 58 7.65 -4.73 -1.92
C PHE A 58 9.06 -5.17 -2.31
N ILE A 59 10.04 -4.69 -1.56
CA ILE A 59 11.46 -4.92 -1.81
C ILE A 59 12.06 -5.58 -0.57
N ASP A 60 12.80 -6.67 -0.77
CA ASP A 60 13.61 -7.28 0.28
C ASP A 60 14.81 -6.37 0.61
N GLY A 61 15.06 -6.15 1.90
CA GLY A 61 16.22 -5.40 2.38
C GLY A 61 17.57 -6.02 2.00
N GLU A 62 17.61 -7.32 1.68
CA GLU A 62 18.82 -8.00 1.21
C GLU A 62 19.08 -7.73 -0.28
N ARG A 63 18.04 -7.80 -1.13
CA ARG A 63 18.10 -7.49 -2.57
C ARG A 63 17.78 -6.02 -2.81
N LYS A 64 18.69 -5.15 -2.37
CA LYS A 64 18.54 -3.70 -2.46
C LYS A 64 18.07 -3.27 -3.85
N CYS A 65 16.88 -2.66 -3.89
CA CYS A 65 16.22 -2.07 -5.05
C CYS A 65 15.56 -3.01 -6.06
N TRP A 66 15.50 -4.32 -5.83
CA TRP A 66 14.74 -5.23 -6.69
C TRP A 66 13.34 -5.46 -6.13
N ILE A 67 12.33 -5.25 -6.98
CA ILE A 67 10.94 -5.50 -6.60
C ILE A 67 10.69 -7.00 -6.66
N ASP A 68 10.31 -7.58 -5.53
CA ASP A 68 9.92 -8.99 -5.46
C ASP A 68 8.47 -9.16 -5.88
N ILE A 69 7.60 -8.34 -5.28
CA ILE A 69 6.15 -8.37 -5.45
C ILE A 69 5.65 -6.95 -5.69
N ALA A 70 4.74 -6.78 -6.65
CA ALA A 70 3.99 -5.55 -6.83
C ALA A 70 2.49 -5.82 -6.74
N TRP A 71 1.77 -4.97 -6.01
CA TRP A 71 0.31 -4.92 -6.02
C TRP A 71 -0.14 -3.73 -6.86
N GLN A 72 -0.81 -4.01 -7.97
CA GLN A 72 -1.14 -3.05 -9.03
C GLN A 72 -2.63 -3.13 -9.36
N ASN A 73 -3.10 -2.21 -10.21
CA ASN A 73 -4.46 -2.23 -10.76
C ASN A 73 -5.54 -2.33 -9.67
N PHE A 74 -5.48 -1.43 -8.68
CA PHE A 74 -6.49 -1.38 -7.61
C PHE A 74 -7.84 -0.88 -8.14
N HIS A 75 -8.87 -1.73 -8.10
CA HIS A 75 -10.22 -1.41 -8.55
C HIS A 75 -11.06 -0.83 -7.40
N SER A 76 -10.59 0.28 -6.81
CA SER A 76 -11.29 0.87 -5.66
C SER A 76 -12.64 1.50 -6.01
N GLN A 77 -12.84 1.85 -7.29
CA GLN A 77 -14.03 2.50 -7.84
C GLN A 77 -15.21 1.53 -8.04
N ASP A 78 -14.93 0.23 -8.16
CA ASP A 78 -15.96 -0.80 -8.34
C ASP A 78 -16.75 -1.08 -7.06
N ARG A 79 -16.31 -0.49 -5.94
CA ARG A 79 -16.94 -0.65 -4.63
C ARG A 79 -18.15 0.26 -4.47
N THR A 80 -19.21 -0.29 -3.91
CA THR A 80 -20.41 0.45 -3.51
C THR A 80 -20.36 0.94 -2.06
N ASN A 81 -19.37 0.49 -1.26
CA ASN A 81 -19.16 1.01 0.10
C ASN A 81 -17.68 1.02 0.51
N LEU A 82 -17.36 1.82 1.55
CA LEU A 82 -15.99 2.00 2.05
C LEU A 82 -15.40 0.80 2.80
N SER A 83 -16.24 -0.15 3.21
CA SER A 83 -15.85 -1.35 3.97
C SER A 83 -15.61 -2.56 3.07
N GLN A 84 -15.98 -2.47 1.79
CA GLN A 84 -15.76 -3.53 0.80
C GLN A 84 -14.26 -3.68 0.50
N PRO A 85 -13.76 -4.92 0.43
CA PRO A 85 -12.41 -5.19 -0.05
C PRO A 85 -12.18 -4.60 -1.45
N VAL A 86 -10.94 -4.22 -1.73
CA VAL A 86 -10.53 -3.69 -3.03
C VAL A 86 -9.88 -4.82 -3.82
N ALA A 87 -10.42 -5.12 -5.01
CA ALA A 87 -9.76 -6.03 -5.94
C ALA A 87 -8.48 -5.39 -6.48
N TYR A 88 -7.43 -6.18 -6.65
CA TYR A 88 -6.17 -5.75 -7.23
C TYR A 88 -5.46 -6.94 -7.87
N GLU A 89 -4.40 -6.67 -8.61
CA GLU A 89 -3.53 -7.68 -9.20
C GLU A 89 -2.21 -7.73 -8.45
N VAL A 90 -1.76 -8.94 -8.10
CA VAL A 90 -0.41 -9.18 -7.61
C VAL A 90 0.46 -9.67 -8.76
N VAL A 91 1.63 -9.07 -8.89
CA VAL A 91 2.67 -9.44 -9.86
C VAL A 91 3.89 -9.95 -9.09
N TYR A 92 4.39 -11.11 -9.48
CA TYR A 92 5.56 -11.74 -8.88
C TYR A 92 6.73 -11.71 -9.85
N TYR A 93 7.89 -11.27 -9.35
CA TYR A 93 9.14 -11.19 -10.12
C TYR A 93 10.17 -12.24 -9.69
N GLY A 94 9.87 -13.03 -8.65
CA GLY A 94 10.70 -14.15 -8.22
C GLY A 94 9.91 -15.46 -8.10
N GLU A 95 10.63 -16.58 -8.15
CA GLU A 95 10.02 -17.91 -7.99
C GLU A 95 9.61 -18.18 -6.54
N ASN A 96 8.59 -19.02 -6.34
CA ASN A 96 8.17 -19.55 -5.03
C ASN A 96 7.82 -18.49 -3.97
N GLN A 97 7.32 -17.32 -4.39
CA GLN A 97 7.00 -16.21 -3.47
C GLN A 97 5.64 -16.31 -2.76
N ALA A 98 4.98 -17.46 -2.80
CA ALA A 98 3.66 -17.66 -2.17
C ALA A 98 3.70 -17.44 -0.65
N ASP A 99 4.75 -17.94 0.03
CA ASP A 99 4.94 -17.75 1.47
C ASP A 99 5.18 -16.29 1.84
N ILE A 100 5.92 -15.56 0.99
CA ILE A 100 6.17 -14.13 1.15
C ILE A 100 4.84 -13.38 1.03
N MET A 101 4.02 -13.69 0.03
CA MET A 101 2.71 -13.07 -0.15
C MET A 101 1.79 -13.29 1.06
N LEU A 102 1.72 -14.50 1.60
CA LEU A 102 0.94 -14.81 2.81
C LEU A 102 1.41 -13.98 4.01
N ARG A 103 2.73 -13.86 4.18
CA ARG A 103 3.31 -13.03 5.25
C ARG A 103 3.03 -11.55 5.03
N LEU A 104 3.14 -11.03 3.80
CA LEU A 104 2.85 -9.63 3.47
C LEU A 104 1.41 -9.27 3.83
N GLN A 105 0.43 -10.11 3.49
CA GLN A 105 -0.97 -9.87 3.85
C GLN A 105 -1.20 -9.72 5.37
N LYS A 106 -0.37 -10.36 6.20
CA LYS A 106 -0.45 -10.30 7.66
C LYS A 106 0.38 -9.17 8.27
N GLU A 107 1.57 -8.91 7.74
CA GLU A 107 2.55 -8.00 8.36
C GLU A 107 2.45 -6.58 7.82
N PHE A 108 2.07 -6.38 6.56
CA PHE A 108 1.90 -5.05 5.98
C PHE A 108 0.84 -4.20 6.69
N PRO A 109 -0.38 -4.71 7.01
CA PRO A 109 -1.37 -3.93 7.76
C PRO A 109 -0.84 -3.47 9.12
N LYS A 110 -0.06 -4.31 9.81
CA LYS A 110 0.55 -3.96 11.11
C LYS A 110 1.60 -2.86 10.93
N ALA A 111 2.42 -2.94 9.90
CA ALA A 111 3.42 -1.91 9.60
C ALA A 111 2.77 -0.56 9.28
N LEU A 112 1.66 -0.55 8.53
CA LEU A 112 0.86 0.67 8.30
C LEU A 112 0.30 1.24 9.60
N GLN A 113 -0.24 0.39 10.49
CA GLN A 113 -0.78 0.85 11.76
C GLN A 113 0.31 1.48 12.64
N LEU A 114 1.47 0.81 12.76
CA LEU A 114 2.62 1.35 13.51
C LEU A 114 3.11 2.69 12.94
N LEU A 115 3.01 2.89 11.62
CA LEU A 115 3.34 4.16 10.99
C LEU A 115 2.28 5.22 11.29
N ALA A 116 0.99 4.87 11.22
CA ALA A 116 -0.11 5.77 11.53
C ALA A 116 -0.06 6.26 12.99
N ASP A 117 0.25 5.38 13.94
CA ASP A 117 0.38 5.69 15.36
C ASP A 117 1.53 6.67 15.64
N LYS A 118 2.56 6.72 14.78
CA LYS A 118 3.65 7.70 14.88
C LYS A 118 3.31 9.03 14.24
N GLN A 119 2.40 9.04 13.27
CA GLN A 119 1.98 10.21 12.51
C GLN A 119 0.69 10.83 13.07
N VAL A 120 0.48 10.77 14.40
CA VAL A 120 -0.65 11.44 15.05
C VAL A 120 -0.65 12.92 14.60
N PRO A 121 -1.74 13.40 13.96
CA PRO A 121 -1.80 14.76 13.44
C PRO A 121 -1.55 15.76 14.58
N LYS A 122 -0.48 16.55 14.48
CA LYS A 122 -0.17 17.59 15.46
C LYS A 122 -1.08 18.82 15.32
N THR A 123 -1.77 18.94 14.18
CA THR A 123 -2.64 20.08 13.86
C THR A 123 -4.11 19.73 14.07
N PRO A 124 -4.92 20.65 14.62
CA PRO A 124 -6.36 20.44 14.76
C PRO A 124 -7.02 20.17 13.41
N ALA A 125 -8.03 19.29 13.40
CA ALA A 125 -8.80 19.02 12.19
C ALA A 125 -9.51 20.30 11.71
N ARG A 126 -9.43 20.59 10.40
CA ARG A 126 -10.13 21.71 9.78
C ARG A 126 -11.57 21.28 9.46
N VAL A 127 -12.55 21.94 10.05
CA VAL A 127 -13.97 21.71 9.73
C VAL A 127 -14.26 22.23 8.33
N ILE A 128 -14.71 21.35 7.44
CA ILE A 128 -15.24 21.71 6.12
C ILE A 128 -16.75 21.89 6.28
N LYS A 129 -17.25 23.10 6.04
CA LYS A 129 -18.69 23.37 6.02
C LYS A 129 -19.23 22.93 4.67
N PHE A 130 -20.16 21.97 4.67
CA PHE A 130 -20.91 21.64 3.47
C PHE A 130 -21.97 22.73 3.23
N PRO A 131 -22.08 23.29 2.01
CA PRO A 131 -23.17 24.19 1.68
C PRO A 131 -24.50 23.44 1.80
N VAL A 132 -25.53 24.11 2.32
CA VAL A 132 -26.89 23.57 2.36
C VAL A 132 -27.38 23.47 0.92
N ALA A 133 -27.81 22.28 0.49
CA ALA A 133 -28.41 22.09 -0.82
C ALA A 133 -29.62 23.04 -0.95
N GLN A 134 -29.58 23.94 -1.93
CA GLN A 134 -30.74 24.76 -2.26
C GLN A 134 -31.77 23.85 -2.92
N SER A 135 -32.86 23.58 -2.18
CA SER A 135 -34.05 22.87 -2.63
C SER A 135 -34.89 23.72 -3.58
#